data_AF-A0A0C1JIY6-F1
#
_entry.id   AF-A0A0C1JIY6-F1
#
_cell.length_a   1.000
_cell.length_b   1.000
_cell.length_c   1.000
_cell.angle_alpha   90.00
_cell.angle_beta   90.00
_cell.angle_gamma   90.00
#
_symmetry.space_group_name_H-M   'P 1'
#
loop_
_entity.id
_entity.type
_entity.pdbx_description
1 polymer ?
#
loop_
_entity_poly.entity_id
_entity_poly.type
_entity_poly.pdbx_seq_one_letter_code
_entity_poly.pdbx_strand_id
1 'polypeptide(L)'
;MYPISSTSIESLPNELLLPILEACAVPSLFSVCKRWHHLLASEVMPSLYKQIGKVHVSQGDINKQAFILDRIYKLESRLSETAKVNAIFRQIFTLASSLSPLEFKGKTEE
;
A
#
# COMPACT_ATOMS: atom_id res chain seq x y z
N MET A 1 -19.46 17.54 -4.60
CA MET A 1 -17.99 17.60 -4.40
C MET A 1 -17.35 17.33 -5.75
N TYR A 2 -16.35 18.10 -6.16
CA TYR A 2 -15.69 17.88 -7.45
C TYR A 2 -15.02 16.50 -7.47
N PRO A 3 -15.22 15.69 -8.52
CA PRO A 3 -14.50 14.44 -8.68
C PRO A 3 -13.02 14.75 -8.88
N ILE A 4 -12.19 14.30 -7.94
CA ILE A 4 -10.73 14.42 -8.08
C ILE A 4 -10.32 13.26 -8.97
N SER A 5 -10.34 13.46 -10.29
CA SER A 5 -9.71 12.55 -11.23
C SER A 5 -8.24 12.39 -10.82
N SER A 6 -7.78 11.16 -10.60
CA SER A 6 -6.37 10.88 -10.36
C SER A 6 -5.60 11.02 -11.68
N THR A 7 -5.46 12.25 -12.17
CA THR A 7 -4.61 12.59 -13.31
C THR A 7 -3.16 12.34 -12.93
N SER A 8 -2.42 11.59 -13.76
CA SER A 8 -0.97 11.42 -13.56
C SER A 8 -0.32 12.81 -13.46
N ILE A 9 0.70 12.95 -12.61
CA ILE A 9 1.38 14.24 -12.44
C ILE A 9 1.94 14.76 -13.76
N GLU A 10 2.28 13.85 -14.68
CA GLU A 10 2.78 14.15 -16.04
C GLU A 10 1.70 14.75 -16.97
N SER A 11 0.42 14.61 -16.61
CA SER A 11 -0.70 15.18 -17.38
C SER A 11 -1.13 16.57 -16.90
N LEU A 12 -0.50 17.10 -15.84
CA LEU A 12 -0.76 18.46 -15.38
C LEU A 12 -0.18 19.48 -16.36
N PRO A 13 -0.88 20.60 -16.60
CA PRO A 13 -0.32 21.70 -17.36
C PRO A 13 0.92 22.27 -16.64
N ASN A 14 1.88 22.76 -17.40
CA ASN A 14 3.19 23.19 -16.87
C ASN A 14 3.06 24.27 -15.79
N GLU A 15 2.03 25.12 -15.89
CA GLU A 15 1.70 26.17 -14.93
C GLU A 15 1.37 25.62 -13.53
N LEU A 16 0.88 24.37 -13.44
CA LEU A 16 0.62 23.68 -12.18
C LEU A 16 1.72 22.69 -11.81
N LEU A 17 2.32 22.03 -12.80
CA LEU A 17 3.38 21.05 -12.59
C LEU A 17 4.65 21.68 -12.02
N LEU A 18 5.09 22.81 -12.58
CA LEU A 18 6.36 23.44 -12.20
C LEU A 18 6.38 23.90 -10.73
N PRO A 19 5.35 24.61 -10.20
CA PRO A 19 5.33 24.97 -8.78
C PRO A 19 5.28 23.76 -7.84
N ILE A 20 4.60 22.68 -8.22
CA ILE A 20 4.54 21.44 -7.44
C ILE A 20 5.91 20.78 -7.38
N LEU A 21 6.58 20.64 -8.53
CA LEU A 21 7.92 20.07 -8.60
C LEU A 21 8.94 20.92 -7.84
N GLU A 22 8.85 22.25 -7.94
CA GLU A 22 9.70 23.18 -7.19
C GLU A 22 9.49 23.04 -5.69
N ALA A 23 8.22 22.98 -5.22
CA ALA A 23 7.88 22.71 -3.83
C ALA A 23 8.39 21.34 -3.35
N CYS A 24 8.32 20.32 -4.20
CA CYS A 24 8.83 18.98 -3.88
C CYS A 24 10.36 18.90 -3.88
N ALA A 25 11.03 19.75 -4.66
CA ALA A 25 12.48 19.88 -4.70
C ALA A 25 13.03 20.63 -3.47
N VAL A 26 12.17 21.34 -2.71
CA VAL A 26 12.59 22.00 -1.47
C VAL A 26 13.10 20.94 -0.48
N PRO A 27 14.31 21.11 0.10
CA PRO A 27 14.94 20.10 0.95
C PRO A 27 14.08 19.64 2.14
N SER A 28 13.22 20.53 2.67
CA SER A 28 12.30 20.21 3.75
C SER A 28 11.23 19.19 3.33
N LEU A 29 10.56 19.40 2.20
CA LEU A 29 9.54 18.46 1.71
C LEU A 29 10.17 17.15 1.22
N PHE A 30 11.30 17.22 0.50
CA PHE A 30 12.03 16.02 0.08
C PHE A 30 12.51 15.18 1.27
N SER A 31 13.04 15.82 2.33
CA SER A 31 13.49 15.12 3.54
C SER A 31 12.33 14.51 4.33
N VAL A 32 11.19 15.19 4.39
CA VAL A 32 9.94 14.65 4.94
C VAL A 32 9.54 13.41 4.15
N CYS A 33 9.35 13.49 2.83
CA CYS A 33 8.95 12.34 2.00
C CYS A 33 9.91 11.15 2.16
N LYS A 34 11.22 11.40 2.19
CA LYS A 34 12.23 10.34 2.44
C LYS A 34 12.08 9.71 3.82
N ARG A 35 11.87 10.51 4.86
CA ARG A 35 11.65 10.02 6.23
C ARG A 35 10.36 9.21 6.32
N TRP A 36 9.27 9.67 5.72
CA TRP A 36 8.01 8.93 5.67
C TRP A 36 8.17 7.59 4.95
N HIS A 37 8.86 7.57 3.81
CA HIS A 37 9.13 6.33 3.09
C HIS A 37 9.98 5.36 3.93
N HIS A 38 11.00 5.88 4.62
CA HIS A 38 11.81 5.08 5.54
C HIS A 38 10.94 4.49 6.67
N LEU A 39 10.20 5.32 7.40
CA LEU A 39 9.32 4.87 8.50
C LEU A 39 8.29 3.84 8.02
N LEU A 40 7.73 4.05 6.82
CA LEU A 40 6.80 3.11 6.23
C LEU A 40 7.46 1.74 6.04
N ALA A 41 8.68 1.70 5.49
CA ALA A 41 9.39 0.47 5.19
C ALA A 41 10.03 -0.20 6.42
N SER A 42 10.48 0.57 7.42
CA SER A 42 11.24 0.05 8.57
C SER A 42 10.41 -0.16 9.84
N GLU A 43 9.27 0.52 9.98
CA GLU A 43 8.46 0.46 11.20
C GLU A 43 7.03 0.01 10.92
N VAL A 44 6.34 0.70 10.00
CA VAL A 44 4.91 0.48 9.78
C VAL A 44 4.62 -0.84 9.08
N MET A 45 5.26 -1.11 7.93
CA MET A 45 5.04 -2.32 7.16
C MET A 45 5.44 -3.59 7.92
N PRO A 46 6.59 -3.65 8.62
CA PRO A 46 6.94 -4.77 9.49
C PRO A 46 5.91 -5.04 10.59
N SER A 47 5.49 -3.97 11.29
CA SER A 47 4.48 -4.07 12.35
C SER A 47 3.15 -4.60 11.79
N LEU A 48 2.70 -4.05 10.66
CA LEU A 48 1.48 -4.48 9.98
C LEU A 48 1.56 -5.94 9.53
N TYR A 49 2.68 -6.37 8.93
CA TYR A 49 2.89 -7.75 8.53
C TYR A 49 2.77 -8.72 9.72
N LYS A 50 3.35 -8.35 10.87
CA LYS A 50 3.23 -9.12 12.11
C LYS A 50 1.78 -9.18 12.62
N GLN A 51 1.02 -8.08 12.55
CA GLN A 51 -0.39 -8.08 12.95
C GLN A 51 -1.25 -8.97 12.02
N ILE A 52 -1.00 -8.93 10.71
CA ILE A 52 -1.64 -9.84 9.75
C ILE A 52 -1.36 -11.29 10.15
N GLY A 53 -0.12 -11.62 10.52
CA GLY A 53 0.26 -12.94 11.02
C GLY A 53 -0.55 -13.39 12.23
N LYS A 54 -0.76 -12.50 13.21
CA LYS A 54 -1.58 -12.79 14.39
C LYS A 54 -3.07 -12.97 14.08
N VAL A 55 -3.61 -12.24 13.12
CA VAL A 55 -5.02 -12.37 12.69
C VAL A 55 -5.26 -13.74 12.05
N HIS A 56 -4.33 -14.21 11.22
CA HIS A 56 -4.44 -15.51 10.55
C HIS A 56 -4.07 -16.68 11.45
N VAL A 57 -3.15 -16.46 12.38
CA VAL A 57 -2.59 -17.50 13.26
C VAL A 57 -2.55 -16.95 14.69
N SER A 58 -3.60 -17.26 15.44
CA SER A 58 -3.90 -16.69 16.77
C SER A 58 -2.83 -16.94 17.84
N GLN A 59 -1.99 -17.98 17.70
CA GLN A 59 -0.80 -18.19 18.52
C GLN A 59 0.35 -18.85 17.75
N GLY A 60 1.59 -18.39 17.99
CA GLY A 60 2.78 -18.98 17.43
C GLY A 60 3.98 -18.03 17.39
N ASP A 61 5.16 -18.60 17.21
CA ASP A 61 6.39 -17.85 16.94
C ASP A 61 6.26 -17.03 15.64
N ILE A 62 6.89 -15.85 15.59
CA ILE A 62 6.79 -14.92 14.45
C ILE A 62 7.25 -15.59 13.15
N ASN A 63 8.30 -16.43 13.21
CA ASN A 63 8.80 -17.11 12.02
C ASN A 63 7.79 -18.15 11.51
N LYS A 64 7.08 -18.83 12.42
CA LYS A 64 6.02 -19.78 12.05
C LYS A 64 4.84 -19.06 11.43
N GLN A 65 4.44 -17.90 11.98
CA GLN A 65 3.38 -17.08 11.39
C GLN A 65 3.77 -16.61 9.99
N ALA A 66 4.99 -16.11 9.79
CA ALA A 66 5.48 -15.68 8.49
C ALA A 66 5.52 -16.84 7.48
N PHE A 67 5.99 -18.02 7.89
CA PHE A 67 5.98 -19.21 7.04
C PHE A 67 4.57 -19.65 6.62
N ILE A 68 3.61 -19.58 7.57
CA ILE A 68 2.21 -19.90 7.27
C ILE A 68 1.62 -18.87 6.31
N LEU A 69 1.87 -17.57 6.51
CA LEU A 69 1.42 -16.53 5.58
C LEU A 69 1.99 -16.72 4.18
N ASP A 70 3.28 -17.01 4.07
CA ASP A 70 3.93 -17.29 2.78
C ASP A 70 3.24 -18.44 2.06
N ARG A 71 2.78 -19.46 2.80
CA ARG A 71 2.06 -20.61 2.23
C ARG A 71 0.61 -20.29 1.86
N ILE A 72 -0.13 -19.55 2.70
CA ILE A 72 -1.53 -19.17 2.47
C ILE A 72 -1.63 -18.30 1.22
N TYR A 73 -0.75 -17.30 1.12
CA TYR A 73 -0.77 -16.31 0.02
C TYR A 73 0.18 -16.65 -1.12
N LYS A 74 0.84 -17.81 -1.07
CA LYS A 74 1.82 -18.27 -2.08
C LYS A 74 2.88 -17.20 -2.36
N LEU A 75 3.41 -16.58 -1.31
CA LEU A 75 4.39 -15.50 -1.41
C LEU A 75 5.77 -16.06 -1.70
N GLU A 76 6.55 -15.32 -2.48
CA GLU A 76 7.97 -15.63 -2.66
C GLU A 76 8.75 -15.38 -1.36
N SER A 77 9.66 -16.31 -1.03
CA SER A 77 10.37 -16.31 0.25
C SER A 77 11.32 -15.12 0.43
N ARG A 78 11.80 -14.52 -0.67
CA ARG A 78 12.79 -13.42 -0.66
C ARG A 78 12.17 -12.02 -0.71
N LEU A 79 10.85 -11.91 -0.64
CA LEU A 79 10.19 -10.60 -0.65
C LEU A 79 10.43 -9.84 0.66
N SER A 80 10.58 -8.52 0.54
CA SER A 80 10.53 -7.62 1.69
C SER A 80 9.14 -7.66 2.32
N GLU A 81 9.05 -7.34 3.61
CA GLU A 81 7.76 -7.33 4.33
C GLU A 81 6.77 -6.36 3.68
N THR A 82 7.22 -5.20 3.20
CA THR A 82 6.39 -4.27 2.40
C THR A 82 5.80 -4.94 1.15
N ALA A 83 6.62 -5.69 0.39
CA ALA A 83 6.17 -6.38 -0.80
C ALA A 83 5.18 -7.51 -0.45
N LYS A 84 5.44 -8.24 0.64
CA LYS A 84 4.53 -9.27 1.15
C LYS A 84 3.18 -8.68 1.56
N VAL A 85 3.18 -7.58 2.31
CA VAL A 85 1.94 -6.86 2.70
C VAL A 85 1.14 -6.44 1.46
N ASN A 86 1.78 -5.80 0.48
CA ASN A 86 1.12 -5.38 -0.75
C ASN A 86 0.51 -6.57 -1.51
N ALA A 87 1.25 -7.68 -1.64
CA ALA A 87 0.75 -8.89 -2.28
C ALA A 87 -0.45 -9.49 -1.56
N ILE A 88 -0.41 -9.55 -0.22
CA ILE A 88 -1.52 -10.03 0.62
C ILE A 88 -2.77 -9.18 0.39
N PHE A 89 -2.67 -7.85 0.53
CA PHE A 89 -3.82 -6.97 0.34
C PHE A 89 -4.40 -7.06 -1.07
N ARG A 90 -3.55 -7.13 -2.11
CA ARG A 90 -4.01 -7.31 -3.50
C ARG A 90 -4.81 -8.59 -3.69
N GLN A 91 -4.36 -9.70 -3.10
CA GLN A 91 -5.10 -10.96 -3.17
C GLN A 91 -6.42 -10.88 -2.39
N ILE A 92 -6.40 -10.35 -1.16
CA ILE A 92 -7.62 -10.18 -0.36
C ILE A 92 -8.64 -9.30 -1.09
N PHE A 93 -8.22 -8.15 -1.63
CA PHE A 93 -9.13 -7.26 -2.34
C PHE A 93 -9.64 -7.89 -3.64
N THR A 94 -8.79 -8.59 -4.40
CA THR A 94 -9.25 -9.32 -5.60
C THR A 94 -10.31 -10.37 -5.24
N LEU A 95 -10.05 -11.17 -4.19
CA LEU A 95 -10.98 -12.19 -3.72
C LEU A 95 -12.28 -11.56 -3.22
N ALA A 96 -12.18 -10.52 -2.39
CA ALA A 96 -13.33 -9.79 -1.88
C ALA A 96 -14.19 -9.27 -3.03
N SER A 97 -13.58 -8.61 -4.03
CA SER A 97 -14.26 -8.10 -5.22
C SER A 97 -14.93 -9.19 -6.06
N SER A 98 -14.41 -10.43 -6.04
CA SER A 98 -15.06 -11.56 -6.74
C SER A 98 -16.24 -12.16 -5.96
N LEU A 99 -16.17 -12.17 -4.62
CA LEU A 99 -17.16 -12.79 -3.74
C LEU A 99 -18.36 -11.88 -3.47
N SER A 100 -18.07 -10.60 -3.31
CA SER A 100 -19.03 -9.54 -3.41
C SER A 100 -18.36 -8.60 -4.40
N PRO A 101 -18.90 -8.41 -5.61
CA PRO A 101 -18.63 -7.18 -6.33
C PRO A 101 -19.11 -6.12 -5.37
N LEU A 102 -18.22 -5.66 -4.47
CA LEU A 102 -18.37 -4.42 -3.80
C LEU A 102 -18.33 -3.50 -4.99
N GLU A 103 -19.51 -3.19 -5.53
CA GLU A 103 -19.71 -1.93 -6.16
C GLU A 103 -19.28 -0.97 -5.05
N PHE A 104 -18.00 -0.62 -5.04
CA PHE A 104 -17.60 0.70 -4.63
C PHE A 104 -18.20 1.62 -5.70
N LYS A 105 -19.54 1.66 -5.72
CA LYS A 105 -20.39 2.63 -6.37
C LYS A 105 -20.19 3.90 -5.54
N GLY A 106 -18.99 4.48 -5.60
CA GLY A 106 -19.01 5.92 -5.82
C GLY A 106 -19.75 6.05 -7.15
N LYS A 107 -21.04 6.37 -7.10
CA LYS A 107 -21.98 6.24 -8.22
C LYS A 107 -21.31 6.66 -9.53
N THR A 108 -20.86 5.67 -10.30
CA THR A 108 -20.47 5.79 -11.69
C THR A 108 -21.74 5.60 -12.49
N GLU A 109 -22.55 6.64 -12.53
CA GLU A 109 -23.54 6.93 -13.57
C GLU A 109 -24.01 8.38 -13.37
N GLU A 110 -23.87 9.15 -14.46
CA GLU A 110 -24.10 10.59 -14.70
C GLU A 110 -22.99 11.59 -14.32
#